data_AF-A0A2S9YWT5-F1
#
_entry.id   AF-A0A2S9YWT5-F1
#
_cell.length_a   1.000
_cell.length_b   1.000
_cell.length_c   1.000
_cell.angle_alpha   90.00
_cell.angle_beta   90.00
_cell.angle_gamma   90.00
#
_symmetry.space_group_name_H-M   'P 1'
#
loop_
_entity.id
_entity.type
_entity.pdbx_description
1 polymer ?
#
loop_
_entity_poly.entity_id
_entity_poly.type
_entity_poly.pdbx_seq_one_letter_code
_entity_poly.pdbx_strand_id
1 'polypeptide(L)'
;MFLHATLEDVVRTTLELRLPIASADQLAVLGFAVGKNIKDRISMSELAQHRGKSVDQLIIDRIEAFLERSNFNNIYDLTRALEQCALEKSLLSPHKNNLAAMMSRRHWIVHRADRHEHRQDLDERSRAVLYCDP
;
A
#
# COMPACT_ATOMS: atom_id res chain seq x y z
N MET A 1 -13.39 7.28 -6.42
CA MET A 1 -11.97 6.95 -6.64
C MET A 1 -11.06 7.98 -5.96
N PHE A 2 -11.20 9.28 -6.24
CA PHE A 2 -10.37 10.34 -5.64
C PHE A 2 -10.32 10.35 -4.11
N LEU A 3 -11.47 10.23 -3.42
CA LEU A 3 -11.47 10.32 -1.95
C LEU A 3 -10.67 9.20 -1.26
N HIS A 4 -10.67 7.98 -1.81
CA HIS A 4 -9.85 6.88 -1.28
C HIS A 4 -8.37 7.11 -1.59
N ALA A 5 -8.03 7.55 -2.81
CA ALA A 5 -6.65 7.91 -3.14
C ALA A 5 -6.11 9.04 -2.23
N THR A 6 -6.92 10.07 -1.96
CA THR A 6 -6.55 11.15 -1.03
C THR A 6 -6.37 10.63 0.39
N LEU A 7 -7.23 9.72 0.86
CA LEU A 7 -7.06 9.08 2.17
C LEU A 7 -5.74 8.31 2.24
N GLU A 8 -5.42 7.51 1.22
CA GLU A 8 -4.17 6.75 1.16
C GLU A 8 -2.95 7.67 1.21
N ASP A 9 -3.01 8.80 0.51
CA ASP A 9 -1.92 9.76 0.47
C ASP A 9 -1.72 10.47 1.81
N VAL A 10 -2.81 10.86 2.48
CA VAL A 10 -2.75 11.42 3.84
C VAL A 10 -2.16 10.42 4.83
N VAL A 11 -2.58 9.16 4.75
CA VAL A 11 -2.06 8.10 5.61
C VAL A 11 -0.58 7.87 5.34
N ARG A 12 -0.17 7.77 4.07
CA ARG A 12 1.23 7.62 3.67
C ARG A 12 2.09 8.76 4.21
N THR A 13 1.67 10.00 3.97
CA THR A 13 2.36 11.20 4.48
C THR A 13 2.47 11.19 6.00
N THR A 14 1.41 10.75 6.70
CA THR A 14 1.42 10.64 8.16
C THR A 14 2.42 9.59 8.64
N LEU A 15 2.48 8.43 7.97
CA LEU A 15 3.44 7.36 8.28
C LEU A 15 4.88 7.81 8.01
N GLU A 16 5.14 8.51 6.91
CA GLU A 16 6.47 9.07 6.57
C GLU A 16 7.00 9.99 7.66
N LEU A 17 6.13 10.82 8.24
CA LEU A 17 6.51 11.76 9.30
C LEU A 17 6.69 11.09 10.67
N ARG A 18 5.99 9.98 10.92
CA ARG A 18 5.89 9.37 12.26
C ARG A 18 6.79 8.16 12.43
N LEU A 19 7.01 7.36 11.40
CA LEU A 19 7.85 6.15 11.48
C LEU A 19 9.32 6.46 11.79
N PRO A 20 9.96 7.53 11.28
CA PRO A 20 11.37 7.82 11.61
C PRO A 20 11.62 8.11 13.09
N ILE A 21 10.59 8.56 13.82
CA ILE A 21 10.65 8.86 15.26
C ILE A 21 9.99 7.76 16.12
N ALA A 22 9.60 6.65 15.50
CA ALA A 22 8.93 5.55 16.18
C ALA A 22 9.90 4.76 17.07
N SER A 23 9.36 4.06 18.08
CA SER A 23 10.20 3.23 18.95
C SER A 23 10.72 2.00 18.21
N ALA A 24 11.78 1.37 18.74
CA ALA A 24 12.35 0.14 18.17
C ALA A 24 11.31 -0.98 18.02
N ASP A 25 10.37 -1.11 18.96
CA ASP A 25 9.30 -2.11 18.91
C ASP A 25 8.33 -1.88 17.75
N GLN A 26 8.08 -0.62 17.39
CA GLN A 26 7.23 -0.26 16.26
C GLN A 26 7.93 -0.51 14.92
N LEU A 27 9.24 -0.24 14.87
CA LEU A 27 10.07 -0.49 13.69
C LEU A 27 10.31 -1.99 13.45
N ALA A 28 10.23 -2.83 14.48
CA ALA A 28 10.39 -4.28 14.35
C ALA A 28 9.42 -4.90 13.32
N VAL A 29 8.22 -4.33 13.18
CA VAL A 29 7.21 -4.78 12.19
C VAL A 29 7.68 -4.61 10.74
N LEU A 30 8.56 -3.64 10.46
CA LEU A 30 9.09 -3.42 9.12
C LEU A 30 10.08 -4.52 8.71
N GLY A 31 10.77 -5.11 9.69
CA GLY A 31 11.88 -6.03 9.48
C GLY A 31 13.02 -5.44 8.63
N PHE A 32 14.08 -6.20 8.43
CA PHE A 32 15.17 -5.81 7.54
C PHE A 32 14.96 -6.35 6.13
N ALA A 33 15.09 -5.49 5.13
CA ALA A 33 14.96 -5.90 3.73
C ALA A 33 16.27 -6.50 3.21
N VAL A 34 16.24 -7.75 2.76
CA VAL A 34 17.34 -8.41 2.06
C VAL A 34 16.84 -8.87 0.69
N GLY A 35 17.12 -8.07 -0.35
CA GLY A 35 16.61 -8.31 -1.68
C GLY A 35 15.08 -8.26 -1.72
N LYS A 36 14.43 -9.39 -2.05
CA LYS A 36 12.96 -9.51 -2.06
C LYS A 36 12.37 -9.99 -0.73
N ASN A 37 13.20 -10.43 0.21
CA ASN A 37 12.75 -11.03 1.47
C ASN A 37 12.86 -10.03 2.62
N ILE A 38 11.95 -10.14 3.58
CA ILE A 38 12.00 -9.42 4.86
C ILE A 38 12.46 -10.42 5.93
N LYS A 39 13.43 -10.03 6.76
CA LYS A 39 14.00 -10.88 7.81
C LYS A 39 14.06 -10.13 9.14
N ASP A 40 13.85 -10.88 10.22
CA ASP A 40 14.01 -10.36 11.59
C ASP A 40 15.46 -10.42 12.09
N ARG A 41 16.31 -11.21 11.42
CA ARG A 41 17.72 -11.36 11.73
C ARG A 41 18.56 -11.03 10.50
N ILE A 42 19.60 -10.22 10.72
CA ILE A 42 20.53 -9.77 9.70
C ILE A 42 21.91 -10.37 9.93
N SER A 43 22.59 -10.70 8.84
CA SER A 43 23.98 -11.12 8.85
C SER A 43 24.93 -9.97 8.52
N MET A 44 26.19 -10.07 8.94
CA MET A 44 27.20 -9.04 8.65
C MET A 44 27.48 -8.86 7.16
N SER A 45 27.31 -9.92 6.36
CA SER A 45 27.44 -9.86 4.90
C SER A 45 26.31 -9.06 4.24
N GLU A 46 25.09 -9.10 4.78
CA GLU A 46 23.96 -8.30 4.31
C GLU A 46 24.16 -6.82 4.68
N LEU A 47 24.61 -6.53 5.90
CA LEU A 47 24.97 -5.18 6.32
C LEU A 47 26.10 -4.57 5.49
N ALA A 48 27.03 -5.39 4.99
CA ALA A 48 28.15 -4.92 4.17
C ALA A 48 27.68 -4.27 2.84
N GLN A 49 26.45 -4.52 2.39
CA GLN A 49 25.87 -3.88 1.19
C GLN A 49 25.50 -2.40 1.45
N HIS A 50 25.38 -2.01 2.71
CA HIS A 50 25.01 -0.65 3.13
C HIS A 50 26.20 0.15 3.67
N ARG A 51 27.44 -0.25 3.33
CA ARG A 51 28.66 0.45 3.75
C ARG A 51 28.61 1.94 3.42
N GLY A 52 28.97 2.78 4.39
CA GLY A 52 28.98 4.23 4.26
C GLY A 52 27.64 4.91 4.56
N LYS A 53 26.55 4.16 4.77
CA LYS A 53 25.27 4.71 5.25
C LYS A 53 25.25 4.78 6.78
N SER A 54 24.63 5.82 7.32
CA SER A 54 24.27 5.85 8.74
C SER A 54 23.11 4.90 9.03
N VAL A 55 22.93 4.52 10.29
CA VAL A 55 21.78 3.72 10.73
C VAL A 55 20.47 4.48 10.43
N ASP A 56 20.44 5.79 10.65
CA ASP A 56 19.26 6.62 10.38
C ASP A 56 18.88 6.58 8.90
N GLN A 57 19.86 6.69 7.99
CA GLN A 57 19.59 6.60 6.55
C GLN A 57 19.03 5.23 6.19
N LEU A 58 19.55 4.17 6.80
CA LEU A 58 19.07 2.80 6.56
C LEU A 58 17.62 2.60 7.03
N ILE A 59 17.25 3.21 8.15
CA ILE A 59 15.87 3.21 8.66
C ILE A 59 14.95 3.97 7.70
N ILE A 60 15.36 5.17 7.25
CA ILE A 60 14.59 5.99 6.30
C ILE A 60 14.37 5.23 4.99
N ASP A 61 15.43 4.70 4.39
CA ASP A 61 15.35 3.91 3.15
C ASP A 61 14.38 2.73 3.31
N ARG A 62 14.37 2.09 4.49
CA ARG A 62 13.48 0.96 4.79
C ARG A 62 12.02 1.39 4.89
N ILE A 63 11.77 2.53 5.55
CA ILE A 63 10.43 3.12 5.69
C ILE A 63 9.89 3.49 4.31
N GLU A 64 10.66 4.20 3.48
CA GLU A 64 10.25 4.58 2.12
C GLU A 64 9.89 3.34 1.29
N ALA A 65 10.75 2.32 1.27
CA ALA A 65 10.49 1.08 0.55
C ALA A 65 9.28 0.30 1.07
N PHE A 66 8.95 0.41 2.36
CA PHE A 66 7.74 -0.15 2.93
C PHE A 66 6.49 0.61 2.48
N LEU A 67 6.54 1.95 2.50
CA LEU A 67 5.41 2.81 2.16
C LEU A 67 5.07 2.83 0.67
N GLU A 68 6.09 2.71 -0.20
CA GLU A 68 5.91 2.55 -1.65
C GLU A 68 5.10 1.29 -2.00
N ARG A 69 5.28 0.22 -1.21
CA ARG A 69 4.56 -1.06 -1.40
C ARG A 69 3.27 -1.16 -0.59
N SER A 70 3.01 -0.18 0.29
CA SER A 70 1.84 -0.20 1.16
C SER A 70 0.59 0.27 0.41
N ASN A 71 -0.49 -0.50 0.58
CA ASN A 71 -1.77 -0.20 -0.02
C ASN A 71 -2.86 -0.35 1.06
N PHE A 72 -3.73 0.65 1.21
CA PHE A 72 -4.72 0.68 2.28
C PHE A 72 -6.11 0.45 1.69
N ASN A 73 -6.35 -0.77 1.22
CA ASN A 73 -7.56 -1.11 0.47
C ASN A 73 -8.77 -1.37 1.36
N ASN A 74 -8.54 -1.62 2.64
CA ASN A 74 -9.60 -1.91 3.59
C ASN A 74 -9.35 -1.22 4.95
N ILE A 75 -10.38 -1.22 5.78
CA ILE A 75 -10.35 -0.56 7.09
C ILE A 75 -9.38 -1.23 8.06
N TYR A 76 -9.09 -2.53 7.91
CA TYR A 76 -8.12 -3.24 8.75
C TYR A 76 -6.70 -2.80 8.44
N ASP A 77 -6.36 -2.61 7.15
CA ASP A 77 -5.05 -2.08 6.72
C ASP A 77 -4.83 -0.68 7.31
N LEU A 78 -5.85 0.18 7.21
CA LEU A 78 -5.83 1.52 7.79
C LEU A 78 -5.65 1.49 9.31
N THR A 79 -6.38 0.61 10.00
CA THR A 79 -6.29 0.48 11.46
C THR A 79 -4.89 0.03 11.89
N ARG A 80 -4.31 -0.94 11.19
CA ARG A 80 -2.93 -1.42 11.44
C ARG A 80 -1.89 -0.32 11.18
N ALA A 81 -2.07 0.48 10.13
CA ALA A 81 -1.18 1.60 9.83
C ALA A 81 -1.18 2.64 10.96
N LEU A 82 -2.35 2.96 11.52
CA LEU A 82 -2.44 3.88 12.65
C LEU A 82 -1.80 3.32 13.93
N GLU A 83 -1.96 2.02 14.17
CA GLU A 83 -1.29 1.33 15.29
C GLU A 83 0.23 1.45 15.21
N GLN A 84 0.80 1.29 14.02
CA GLN A 84 2.24 1.42 13.78
C GLN A 84 2.76 2.82 14.13
N CYS A 85 1.92 3.86 14.05
CA CYS A 85 2.27 5.23 14.41
C CYS A 85 1.89 5.65 15.84
N ALA A 86 1.47 4.70 16.68
CA ALA A 86 0.90 4.96 18.01
C ALA A 86 -0.24 6.00 17.97
N LEU A 87 -1.02 6.01 16.88
CA LEU A 87 -2.23 6.82 16.78
C LEU A 87 -3.42 6.04 17.34
N GLU A 88 -4.30 6.74 18.04
CA GLU A 88 -5.42 6.11 18.73
C GLU A 88 -6.45 5.59 17.72
N LYS A 89 -6.79 4.29 17.81
CA LYS A 89 -7.79 3.66 16.92
C LYS A 89 -9.17 4.31 17.04
N SER A 90 -9.45 4.92 18.19
CA SER A 90 -10.72 5.61 18.46
C SER A 90 -10.99 6.74 17.46
N LEU A 91 -9.95 7.31 16.83
CA LEU A 91 -10.07 8.30 15.76
C LEU A 91 -10.87 7.78 14.57
N LEU A 92 -10.81 6.48 14.28
CA LEU A 92 -11.55 5.86 13.18
C LEU A 92 -12.94 5.38 13.58
N SER A 93 -13.19 5.13 14.86
CA SER A 93 -14.44 4.51 15.35
C SER A 93 -15.71 5.24 14.88
N PRO A 94 -15.81 6.59 14.93
CA PRO A 94 -16.99 7.31 14.47
C PRO A 94 -17.23 7.19 12.95
N HIS A 95 -16.19 6.92 12.17
CA HIS A 95 -16.23 6.99 10.71
C HIS A 95 -16.04 5.63 10.03
N LYS A 96 -15.84 4.55 10.81
CA LYS A 96 -15.46 3.22 10.33
C LYS A 96 -16.36 2.69 9.21
N ASN A 97 -17.67 2.81 9.37
CA ASN A 97 -18.65 2.33 8.39
C ASN A 97 -18.60 3.14 7.09
N ASN A 98 -18.44 4.46 7.19
CA ASN A 98 -18.35 5.34 6.03
C ASN A 98 -17.05 5.10 5.25
N LEU A 99 -15.93 4.92 5.96
CA LEU A 99 -14.64 4.59 5.36
C LEU A 99 -14.66 3.22 4.68
N ALA A 100 -15.24 2.19 5.33
CA ALA A 100 -15.39 0.87 4.75
C ALA A 100 -16.26 0.89 3.48
N ALA A 101 -17.38 1.63 3.50
CA ALA A 101 -18.24 1.78 2.34
C ALA A 101 -17.53 2.52 1.19
N MET A 102 -16.77 3.57 1.50
CA MET A 102 -15.97 4.32 0.53
C MET A 102 -14.90 3.44 -0.13
N MET A 103 -14.13 2.69 0.65
CA MET A 103 -13.11 1.76 0.16
C MET A 103 -13.72 0.60 -0.65
N SER A 104 -14.88 0.08 -0.24
CA SER A 104 -15.60 -0.97 -0.97
C SER A 104 -16.13 -0.48 -2.32
N ARG A 105 -16.56 0.79 -2.39
CA ARG A 105 -17.05 1.40 -3.64
C ARG A 105 -15.97 1.46 -4.72
N ARG A 106 -14.68 1.63 -4.36
CA ARG A 106 -13.56 1.56 -5.31
C ARG A 106 -13.50 0.20 -6.01
N HIS A 107 -13.57 -0.90 -5.25
CA HIS A 107 -13.57 -2.25 -5.80
C HIS A 107 -14.72 -2.47 -6.79
N TRP A 108 -15.92 -1.95 -6.48
CA TRP A 108 -17.07 -2.09 -7.37
C TRP A 108 -16.93 -1.30 -8.68
N ILE A 109 -16.32 -0.11 -8.63
CA ILE A 109 -16.05 0.71 -9.81
C ILE A 109 -14.98 0.05 -10.69
N VAL A 110 -13.89 -0.44 -10.10
CA VAL A 110 -12.81 -1.13 -10.84
C VAL A 110 -13.35 -2.38 -11.54
N HIS A 111 -14.04 -3.27 -10.81
CA HIS A 111 -14.62 -4.47 -11.42
C HIS A 111 -15.72 -4.17 -12.45
N ARG A 112 -16.39 -3.02 -12.36
CA ARG A 112 -17.36 -2.62 -13.40
C ARG A 112 -16.65 -2.10 -14.64
N ALA A 113 -15.55 -1.35 -14.50
CA ALA A 113 -14.73 -0.90 -15.63
C ALA A 113 -14.14 -2.09 -16.40
N ASP A 114 -13.54 -3.07 -15.70
CA ASP A 114 -12.99 -4.28 -16.32
C ASP A 114 -14.04 -5.05 -17.14
N ARG A 115 -15.28 -5.13 -16.63
CA ARG A 115 -16.39 -5.79 -17.34
C ARG A 115 -16.88 -5.02 -18.56
N HIS A 116 -16.67 -3.71 -18.61
CA HIS A 116 -17.02 -2.90 -19.78
C HIS A 116 -15.92 -2.97 -20.85
N GLU A 117 -14.63 -2.94 -20.46
CA GLU A 117 -13.50 -3.14 -21.38
C GLU A 117 -13.52 -4.53 -22.01
N HIS A 118 -13.68 -5.59 -21.20
CA HIS A 118 -13.76 -6.97 -21.72
C HIS A 118 -14.94 -7.16 -22.68
N ARG A 119 -16.02 -6.37 -22.55
CA ARG A 119 -17.17 -6.45 -23.45
C ARG A 119 -16.93 -5.71 -24.78
N GLN A 120 -16.14 -4.64 -24.77
CA GLN A 120 -15.77 -3.89 -25.97
C GLN A 120 -14.77 -4.68 -26.82
N ASP A 121 -13.76 -5.32 -26.20
CA ASP A 121 -12.79 -6.17 -26.90
C ASP A 121 -13.45 -7.38 -27.59
N LEU A 122 -14.48 -7.95 -26.97
CA LEU A 122 -15.25 -9.05 -27.56
C LEU A 122 -16.11 -8.57 -28.74
N ASP A 123 -16.66 -7.36 -28.67
CA ASP A 123 -17.50 -6.79 -29.74
C ASP A 123 -16.64 -6.37 -30.94
N GLU A 124 -15.45 -5.80 -30.71
CA GLU A 124 -14.47 -5.49 -31.76
C GLU A 124 -13.93 -6.75 -32.44
N ARG A 125 -13.60 -7.80 -31.67
CA ARG A 125 -13.19 -9.09 -32.24
C ARG A 125 -14.32 -9.77 -33.03
N SER A 126 -15.57 -9.67 -32.57
CA SER A 126 -16.72 -10.23 -33.28
C SER A 126 -17.04 -9.48 -34.57
N ARG A 127 -16.85 -8.14 -34.59
CA ARG A 127 -16.92 -7.33 -35.81
C ARG A 127 -15.80 -7.63 -36.80
N ALA A 128 -14.57 -7.84 -36.34
CA ALA A 128 -13.44 -8.16 -37.22
C ALA A 128 -13.62 -9.51 -37.96
N VAL A 129 -14.32 -10.47 -37.35
CA VAL A 129 -14.65 -11.76 -38.00
C VAL A 129 -15.73 -11.61 -39.08
N LEU A 130 -16.67 -10.68 -38.91
CA LEU A 130 -17.77 -10.46 -39.87
C LEU A 130 -17.36 -9.69 -41.14
N TYR A 131 -16.16 -9.09 -41.18
CA TYR A 131 -15.65 -8.33 -42.32
C TYR A 131 -14.45 -8.99 -43.04
N CYS A 132 -14.11 -10.23 -42.66
CA CYS A 132 -12.95 -10.97 -43.19
C CYS A 132 -13.34 -12.29 -43.91
N ASP A 133 -14.54 -12.39 -44.46
CA ASP A 133 -14.88 -13.43 -45.44
C ASP A 133 -15.05 -12.80 -46.83
N PRO A 134 -14.22 -13.16 -47.84
CA PRO A 134 -14.32 -12.67 -49.21
C PRO A 134 -15.47 -13.26 -50.02
#